data_AF-A0A3D5UNF8-F1
#
_entry.id   AF-A0A3D5UNF8-F1
#
_cell.length_a   1.000
_cell.length_b   1.000
_cell.length_c   1.000
_cell.angle_alpha   90.00
_cell.angle_beta   90.00
_cell.angle_gamma   90.00
#
_symmetry.space_group_name_H-M   'P 1'
#
loop_
_entity.id
_entity.type
_entity.pdbx_description
1 polymer ?
#
loop_
_entity_poly.entity_id
_entity_poly.type
_entity_poly.pdbx_seq_one_letter_code
_entity_poly.pdbx_strand_id
1 'polypeptide(L)'
;MRNIIVQKYGGTSVGSIERINAVADRVIQTKKEGKDVVVVVSAMGKTTDDLLEKAFQVNDNPPKRELDMLLSTGEQISIALLAMAIQQKGYPVISLTGAQCGIITSSNHSKATIDEINTDRMEKELKAGKILIVAGFQGISKEMDITTLGRGGSDTTAVALAAALQAKKCQIFTDVDGVYTADPRIVEKARKINKVSYDEVLELAALGAKVLHPRAVEVAGNHNVRLEVRSSFNDNEGTIIGEVDRMEKVLIRGISLDENIAKISVMEVPDKPGIAFHLFSLLAKSDIHVDMIVQNVNRNNINDITFTVALDELQSAVEIAQKFAEEVGAEKVS
;
A
#
# COMPACT_ATOMS: atom_id res chain seq x y z
N MET A 1 2.32 -17.57 18.02
CA MET A 1 1.42 -17.04 16.98
C MET A 1 0.09 -17.77 17.05
N ARG A 2 -1.02 -17.03 17.02
CA ARG A 2 -2.37 -17.61 17.04
C ARG A 2 -2.68 -18.25 15.68
N ASN A 3 -3.62 -19.19 15.64
CA ASN A 3 -4.01 -19.89 14.41
C ASN A 3 -4.95 -19.03 13.52
N ILE A 4 -4.66 -17.74 13.44
CA ILE A 4 -5.39 -16.73 12.68
C ILE A 4 -4.67 -16.51 11.34
N ILE A 5 -5.42 -16.47 10.25
CA ILE A 5 -4.97 -16.09 8.93
C ILE A 5 -5.69 -14.81 8.54
N VAL A 6 -4.93 -13.77 8.20
CA VAL A 6 -5.48 -12.56 7.58
C VAL A 6 -5.40 -12.71 6.08
N GLN A 7 -6.48 -12.44 5.35
CA GLN A 7 -6.52 -12.51 3.88
C GLN A 7 -7.00 -11.19 3.32
N LYS A 8 -6.21 -10.55 2.45
CA LYS A 8 -6.62 -9.34 1.74
C LYS A 8 -7.01 -9.69 0.32
N TYR A 9 -8.14 -9.16 -0.15
CA TYR A 9 -8.57 -9.26 -1.55
C TYR A 9 -8.65 -7.86 -2.17
N GLY A 10 -7.95 -7.67 -3.29
CA GLY A 10 -8.00 -6.41 -4.05
C GLY A 10 -9.30 -6.23 -4.84
N GLY A 11 -9.52 -5.04 -5.39
CA GLY A 11 -10.77 -4.71 -6.09
C GLY A 11 -11.07 -5.60 -7.30
N THR A 12 -10.05 -6.08 -8.00
CA THR A 12 -10.20 -7.05 -9.11
C THR A 12 -10.65 -8.43 -8.61
N SER A 13 -10.25 -8.82 -7.39
CA SER A 13 -10.65 -10.08 -6.75
C SER A 13 -12.11 -10.08 -6.30
N VAL A 14 -12.73 -8.91 -6.14
CA VAL A 14 -14.15 -8.75 -5.75
C VAL A 14 -14.96 -7.92 -6.76
N GLY A 15 -14.47 -7.78 -8.00
CA GLY A 15 -15.06 -6.88 -9.00
C GLY A 15 -16.39 -7.33 -9.59
N SER A 16 -16.84 -8.54 -9.30
CA SER A 16 -18.15 -9.07 -9.72
C SER A 16 -18.74 -10.00 -8.66
N ILE A 17 -20.04 -10.31 -8.79
CA ILE A 17 -20.73 -11.21 -7.86
C ILE A 17 -20.16 -12.63 -7.93
N GLU A 18 -19.78 -13.10 -9.11
CA GLU A 18 -19.11 -14.39 -9.31
C GLU A 18 -17.76 -14.42 -8.59
N ARG A 19 -17.01 -13.32 -8.67
CA ARG A 19 -15.73 -13.16 -7.98
C ARG A 19 -15.89 -13.13 -6.45
N ILE A 20 -16.90 -12.42 -5.95
CA ILE A 20 -17.25 -12.42 -4.51
C ILE A 20 -17.58 -13.84 -4.03
N ASN A 21 -18.35 -14.61 -4.81
CA ASN A 21 -18.64 -16.00 -4.49
C ASN A 21 -17.38 -16.89 -4.45
N ALA A 22 -16.47 -16.71 -5.42
CA ALA A 22 -15.19 -17.43 -5.43
C ALA A 22 -14.31 -17.07 -4.22
N VAL A 23 -14.30 -15.80 -3.81
CA VAL A 23 -13.62 -15.35 -2.57
C VAL A 23 -14.28 -15.99 -1.35
N ALA A 24 -15.61 -16.01 -1.27
CA ALA A 24 -16.34 -16.65 -0.18
C ALA A 24 -15.97 -18.14 -0.05
N ASP A 25 -15.91 -18.88 -1.16
CA ASP A 25 -15.52 -20.30 -1.17
C ASP A 25 -14.08 -20.51 -0.66
N ARG A 26 -13.13 -19.65 -1.05
CA ARG A 26 -11.74 -19.70 -0.59
C ARG A 26 -11.60 -19.41 0.91
N VAL A 27 -12.32 -18.40 1.40
CA VAL A 27 -12.35 -18.03 2.81
C VAL A 27 -12.95 -19.18 3.65
N ILE A 28 -14.06 -19.76 3.17
CA ILE A 28 -14.70 -20.92 3.79
C ILE A 28 -13.77 -22.13 3.82
N GLN A 29 -13.03 -22.38 2.74
CA GLN A 29 -12.06 -23.47 2.69
C GLN A 29 -10.97 -23.29 3.77
N THR A 30 -10.47 -22.07 3.94
CA THR A 30 -9.51 -21.74 5.01
C THR A 30 -10.14 -21.97 6.40
N LYS A 31 -11.42 -21.63 6.60
CA LYS A 31 -12.14 -21.89 7.86
C LYS A 31 -12.32 -23.39 8.11
N LYS A 32 -12.60 -24.20 7.08
CA LYS A 32 -12.71 -25.67 7.16
C LYS A 32 -11.41 -26.35 7.59
N GLU A 33 -10.26 -25.74 7.31
CA GLU A 33 -8.94 -26.19 7.80
C GLU A 33 -8.71 -25.89 9.30
N GLY A 34 -9.75 -25.46 10.01
CA GLY A 34 -9.70 -25.16 11.44
C GLY A 34 -8.96 -23.87 11.76
N LYS A 35 -8.89 -22.93 10.81
CA LYS A 35 -8.25 -21.62 10.99
C LYS A 35 -9.29 -20.56 11.36
N ASP A 36 -8.87 -19.61 12.19
CA ASP A 36 -9.61 -18.37 12.33
C ASP A 36 -9.24 -17.42 11.20
N VAL A 37 -10.24 -16.77 10.60
CA VAL A 37 -10.06 -16.03 9.35
C VAL A 37 -10.57 -14.61 9.51
N VAL A 38 -9.68 -13.65 9.23
CA VAL A 38 -10.00 -12.23 9.09
C VAL A 38 -9.74 -11.86 7.65
N VAL A 39 -10.74 -11.32 6.98
CA VAL A 39 -10.69 -10.95 5.56
C VAL A 39 -10.73 -9.45 5.45
N VAL A 40 -9.80 -8.85 4.71
CA VAL A 40 -9.82 -7.43 4.35
C VAL A 40 -10.18 -7.32 2.88
N VAL A 41 -11.15 -6.49 2.54
CA VAL A 41 -11.55 -6.26 1.14
C VAL A 41 -11.42 -4.79 0.77
N SER A 42 -10.96 -4.55 -0.46
CA SER A 42 -11.04 -3.23 -1.12
C SER A 42 -12.41 -3.03 -1.76
N ALA A 43 -12.71 -1.81 -2.21
CA ALA A 43 -13.87 -1.53 -3.05
C ALA A 43 -13.89 -2.38 -4.33
N MET A 44 -15.08 -2.67 -4.86
CA MET A 44 -15.26 -3.49 -6.06
C MET A 44 -14.72 -2.79 -7.31
N GLY A 45 -13.89 -3.49 -8.10
CA GLY A 45 -13.49 -3.04 -9.44
C GLY A 45 -12.95 -1.60 -9.48
N LYS A 46 -13.66 -0.72 -10.19
CA LYS A 46 -13.32 0.71 -10.36
C LYS A 46 -14.12 1.65 -9.47
N THR A 47 -14.87 1.14 -8.49
CA THR A 47 -15.80 1.96 -7.69
C THR A 47 -15.12 3.15 -7.02
N THR A 48 -13.89 3.01 -6.53
CA THR A 48 -13.14 4.13 -5.92
C THR A 48 -12.86 5.24 -6.94
N ASP A 49 -12.48 4.88 -8.17
CA ASP A 49 -12.22 5.85 -9.25
C ASP A 49 -13.52 6.55 -9.66
N ASP A 50 -14.62 5.80 -9.79
CA ASP A 50 -15.94 6.35 -10.13
C ASP A 50 -16.46 7.33 -9.04
N LEU A 51 -16.18 7.04 -7.76
CA LEU A 51 -16.54 7.91 -6.64
C LEU A 51 -15.68 9.19 -6.63
N LEU A 52 -14.37 9.07 -6.90
CA LEU A 52 -13.50 10.22 -7.05
C LEU A 52 -13.95 11.12 -8.20
N GLU A 53 -14.24 10.55 -9.37
CA GLU A 53 -14.70 11.31 -10.54
C GLU A 53 -15.97 12.11 -10.21
N LYS A 54 -16.96 11.48 -9.55
CA LYS A 54 -18.18 12.16 -9.10
C LYS A 54 -17.91 13.30 -8.12
N ALA A 55 -16.95 13.12 -7.19
CA ALA A 55 -16.61 14.17 -6.24
C ALA A 55 -16.08 15.41 -6.97
N PHE A 56 -15.17 15.21 -7.94
CA PHE A 56 -14.62 16.31 -8.73
C PHE A 56 -15.65 16.95 -9.68
N GLN A 57 -16.61 16.19 -10.19
CA GLN A 57 -17.73 16.76 -10.95
C GLN A 57 -18.65 17.68 -10.10
N VAL A 58 -18.72 17.46 -8.78
CA VAL A 58 -19.49 18.30 -7.85
C VAL A 58 -18.69 19.50 -7.36
N ASN A 59 -17.40 19.31 -7.11
CA ASN A 59 -16.50 20.34 -6.61
C ASN A 59 -15.07 20.05 -7.10
N ASP A 60 -14.48 20.96 -7.88
CA ASP A 60 -13.11 20.85 -8.41
C ASP A 60 -12.03 20.75 -7.32
N ASN A 61 -12.33 21.19 -6.09
CA ASN A 61 -11.47 21.07 -4.93
C ASN A 61 -12.26 20.56 -3.71
N PRO A 62 -12.66 19.28 -3.71
CA PRO A 62 -13.51 18.71 -2.68
C PRO A 62 -12.74 18.60 -1.35
N PRO A 63 -13.33 18.99 -0.19
CA PRO A 63 -12.67 18.86 1.09
C PRO A 63 -12.25 17.41 1.38
N LYS A 64 -10.99 17.19 1.76
CA LYS A 64 -10.42 15.85 1.98
C LYS A 64 -11.21 15.02 2.99
N ARG A 65 -11.80 15.65 4.01
CA ARG A 65 -12.66 15.00 5.01
C ARG A 65 -13.92 14.39 4.38
N GLU A 66 -14.55 15.09 3.45
CA GLU A 66 -15.72 14.59 2.72
C GLU A 66 -15.34 13.53 1.68
N LEU A 67 -14.15 13.64 1.07
CA LEU A 67 -13.60 12.58 0.22
C LEU A 67 -13.43 11.28 1.01
N ASP A 68 -12.84 11.34 2.21
CA ASP A 68 -12.66 10.15 3.04
C ASP A 68 -13.99 9.49 3.38
N MET A 69 -14.99 10.29 3.73
CA MET A 69 -16.35 9.81 3.94
C MET A 69 -16.90 9.11 2.70
N LEU A 70 -16.82 9.75 1.52
CA LEU A 70 -17.33 9.21 0.27
C LEU A 70 -16.65 7.91 -0.14
N LEU A 71 -15.31 7.90 -0.17
CA LEU A 71 -14.55 6.75 -0.68
C LEU A 71 -14.71 5.52 0.21
N SER A 72 -14.80 5.71 1.53
CA SER A 72 -15.00 4.62 2.49
C SER A 72 -16.26 3.78 2.24
N THR A 73 -17.24 4.33 1.51
CA THR A 73 -18.48 3.62 1.17
C THR A 73 -18.24 2.45 0.21
N GLY A 74 -17.21 2.52 -0.64
CA GLY A 74 -16.88 1.46 -1.59
C GLY A 74 -16.50 0.15 -0.89
N GLU A 75 -15.67 0.22 0.15
CA GLU A 75 -15.34 -0.94 0.96
C GLU A 75 -16.53 -1.42 1.80
N GLN A 76 -17.39 -0.52 2.29
CA GLN A 76 -18.58 -0.88 3.06
C GLN A 76 -19.57 -1.73 2.24
N ILE A 77 -19.74 -1.42 0.95
CA ILE A 77 -20.53 -2.24 0.02
C ILE A 77 -19.90 -3.63 -0.10
N SER A 78 -18.58 -3.68 -0.31
CA SER A 78 -17.84 -4.92 -0.57
C SER A 78 -17.87 -5.88 0.62
N ILE A 79 -17.66 -5.38 1.84
CA ILE A 79 -17.71 -6.22 3.07
C ILE A 79 -19.10 -6.81 3.29
N ALA A 80 -20.16 -6.04 2.98
CA ALA A 80 -21.53 -6.45 3.18
C ALA A 80 -21.90 -7.57 2.20
N LEU A 81 -21.59 -7.41 0.92
CA LEU A 81 -21.85 -8.42 -0.11
C LEU A 81 -21.09 -9.73 0.16
N LEU A 82 -19.81 -9.65 0.53
CA LEU A 82 -19.04 -10.84 0.87
C LEU A 82 -19.57 -11.54 2.12
N ALA A 83 -19.96 -10.79 3.15
CA ALA A 83 -20.59 -11.37 4.34
C ALA A 83 -21.91 -12.08 4.00
N MET A 84 -22.77 -11.48 3.16
CA MET A 84 -24.01 -12.13 2.70
C MET A 84 -23.72 -13.43 1.93
N ALA A 85 -22.73 -13.44 1.04
CA ALA A 85 -22.35 -14.63 0.27
C ALA A 85 -21.84 -15.77 1.18
N ILE A 86 -21.01 -15.45 2.18
CA ILE A 86 -20.53 -16.44 3.16
C ILE A 86 -21.67 -16.96 4.04
N GLN A 87 -22.57 -16.06 4.47
CA GLN A 87 -23.72 -16.42 5.29
C GLN A 87 -24.68 -17.34 4.54
N GLN A 88 -24.95 -17.06 3.25
CA GLN A 88 -25.77 -17.91 2.37
C GLN A 88 -25.22 -19.34 2.29
N LYS A 89 -23.90 -19.50 2.34
CA LYS A 89 -23.20 -20.80 2.35
C LYS A 89 -23.18 -21.48 3.74
N GLY A 90 -23.85 -20.90 4.74
CA GLY A 90 -24.07 -21.52 6.05
C GLY A 90 -22.97 -21.26 7.09
N TYR A 91 -22.06 -20.31 6.83
CA TYR A 91 -20.97 -20.01 7.75
C TYR A 91 -21.27 -18.77 8.61
N PRO A 92 -21.00 -18.81 9.93
CA PRO A 92 -21.07 -17.63 10.79
C PRO A 92 -20.07 -16.57 10.34
N VAL A 93 -20.55 -15.36 10.07
CA VAL A 93 -19.75 -14.27 9.51
C VAL A 93 -20.26 -12.92 10.02
N ILE A 94 -19.37 -11.93 10.07
CA ILE A 94 -19.71 -10.55 10.40
C ILE A 94 -18.86 -9.58 9.59
N SER A 95 -19.48 -8.54 9.04
CA SER A 95 -18.78 -7.42 8.45
C SER A 95 -18.54 -6.30 9.47
N LEU A 96 -17.37 -5.67 9.44
CA LEU A 96 -16.96 -4.59 10.33
C LEU A 96 -16.26 -3.49 9.53
N THR A 97 -16.62 -2.24 9.80
CA THR A 97 -15.89 -1.07 9.30
C THR A 97 -14.55 -0.91 10.04
N GLY A 98 -13.65 -0.06 9.52
CA GLY A 98 -12.38 0.24 10.20
C GLY A 98 -12.58 0.73 11.63
N ALA A 99 -13.58 1.61 11.85
CA ALA A 99 -13.97 2.09 13.18
C ALA A 99 -14.42 0.95 14.11
N GLN A 100 -15.25 0.03 13.62
CA GLN A 100 -15.73 -1.12 14.40
C GLN A 100 -14.64 -2.16 14.70
N CYS A 101 -13.57 -2.18 13.90
CA CYS A 101 -12.35 -2.94 14.15
C CYS A 101 -11.36 -2.21 15.07
N GLY A 102 -11.71 -1.02 15.57
CA GLY A 102 -10.86 -0.25 16.47
C GLY A 102 -9.62 0.34 15.80
N ILE A 103 -9.64 0.55 14.48
CA ILE A 103 -8.52 1.17 13.74
C ILE A 103 -8.55 2.68 13.97
N ILE A 104 -7.75 3.15 14.93
CA ILE A 104 -7.63 4.56 15.28
C ILE A 104 -6.52 5.19 14.44
N THR A 105 -6.79 6.35 13.87
CA THR A 105 -5.88 7.02 12.94
C THR A 105 -5.64 8.49 13.27
N SER A 106 -4.58 9.03 12.68
CA SER A 106 -4.33 10.48 12.61
C SER A 106 -5.41 11.19 11.75
N SER A 107 -5.70 12.45 12.04
CA SER A 107 -6.71 13.25 11.31
C SER A 107 -6.23 13.83 9.96
N ASN A 108 -5.08 13.35 9.43
CA ASN A 108 -4.61 13.74 8.09
C ASN A 108 -5.38 12.98 7.00
N HIS A 109 -6.56 13.50 6.65
CA HIS A 109 -7.44 12.91 5.64
C HIS A 109 -6.72 12.61 4.32
N SER A 110 -7.16 11.58 3.60
CA SER A 110 -6.55 11.02 2.37
C SER A 110 -5.18 10.32 2.52
N LYS A 111 -4.45 10.58 3.60
CA LYS A 111 -3.09 10.04 3.85
C LYS A 111 -2.93 9.64 5.33
N ALA A 112 -3.97 9.13 5.97
CA ALA A 112 -3.97 8.91 7.41
C ALA A 112 -2.98 7.79 7.83
N THR A 113 -2.47 7.91 9.05
CA THR A 113 -1.63 6.93 9.71
C THR A 113 -2.38 6.17 10.80
N ILE A 114 -2.12 4.88 10.93
CA ILE A 114 -2.72 4.05 11.99
C ILE A 114 -1.92 4.31 13.26
N ASP A 115 -2.57 4.88 14.27
CA ASP A 115 -1.97 5.13 15.58
C ASP A 115 -2.09 3.90 16.47
N GLU A 116 -3.27 3.25 16.46
CA GLU A 116 -3.60 2.13 17.33
C GLU A 116 -4.67 1.22 16.69
N ILE A 117 -4.67 -0.06 17.06
CA ILE A 117 -5.74 -1.01 16.74
C ILE A 117 -6.25 -1.66 18.02
N ASN A 118 -7.46 -1.30 18.46
CA ASN A 118 -8.13 -2.02 19.55
C ASN A 118 -8.78 -3.31 19.02
N THR A 119 -8.25 -4.46 19.45
CA THR A 119 -8.68 -5.77 18.95
C THR A 119 -9.87 -6.39 19.68
N ASP A 120 -10.41 -5.78 20.74
CA ASP A 120 -11.39 -6.41 21.64
C ASP A 120 -12.63 -6.91 20.91
N ARG A 121 -13.18 -6.07 20.03
CA ARG A 121 -14.35 -6.42 19.20
C ARG A 121 -14.04 -7.60 18.29
N MET A 122 -12.88 -7.59 17.63
CA MET A 122 -12.49 -8.65 16.70
C MET A 122 -12.24 -9.97 17.45
N GLU A 123 -11.52 -9.93 18.57
CA GLU A 123 -11.28 -11.11 19.39
C GLU A 123 -12.57 -11.76 19.87
N LYS A 124 -13.55 -10.96 20.30
CA LYS A 124 -14.86 -11.46 20.73
C LYS A 124 -15.57 -12.24 19.63
N GLU A 125 -15.58 -11.70 18.41
CA GLU A 125 -16.25 -12.33 17.27
C GLU A 125 -15.50 -13.58 16.77
N LEU A 126 -14.16 -13.56 16.80
CA LEU A 126 -13.32 -14.72 16.49
C LEU A 126 -13.56 -15.86 17.51
N LYS A 127 -13.64 -15.54 18.81
CA LYS A 127 -13.98 -16.52 19.87
C LYS A 127 -15.39 -17.10 19.70
N ALA A 128 -16.31 -16.35 19.11
CA ALA A 128 -17.64 -16.83 18.73
C ALA A 128 -17.64 -17.68 17.44
N GLY A 129 -16.46 -17.97 16.88
CA GLY A 129 -16.28 -18.84 15.72
C GLY A 129 -16.57 -18.18 14.38
N LYS A 130 -16.81 -16.86 14.34
CA LYS A 130 -17.18 -16.15 13.12
C LYS A 130 -15.98 -15.90 12.21
N ILE A 131 -16.27 -15.80 10.92
CA ILE A 131 -15.38 -15.19 9.92
C ILE A 131 -15.58 -13.67 9.99
N LEU A 132 -14.50 -12.90 10.05
CA LEU A 132 -14.57 -11.44 10.13
C LEU A 132 -14.25 -10.86 8.75
N ILE A 133 -15.11 -10.00 8.23
CA ILE A 133 -14.89 -9.26 6.98
C ILE A 133 -14.70 -7.78 7.33
N VAL A 134 -13.53 -7.23 7.09
CA VAL A 134 -13.13 -5.89 7.50
C VAL A 134 -13.01 -5.00 6.28
N ALA A 135 -13.54 -3.78 6.40
CA ALA A 135 -13.33 -2.76 5.38
C ALA A 135 -11.86 -2.32 5.42
N GLY A 136 -11.14 -2.56 4.34
CA GLY A 136 -9.78 -2.03 4.19
C GLY A 136 -9.78 -0.51 4.04
N PHE A 137 -8.58 0.07 3.93
CA PHE A 137 -8.36 1.47 3.51
C PHE A 137 -8.88 2.55 4.46
N GLN A 138 -9.76 2.25 5.40
CA GLN A 138 -10.40 3.22 6.29
C GLN A 138 -10.10 2.98 7.78
N GLY A 139 -10.21 4.05 8.56
CA GLY A 139 -10.14 4.06 10.02
C GLY A 139 -10.95 5.22 10.60
N ILE A 140 -10.78 5.51 11.88
CA ILE A 140 -11.48 6.60 12.57
C ILE A 140 -10.49 7.48 13.35
N SER A 141 -10.65 8.81 13.22
CA SER A 141 -9.85 9.74 14.02
C SER A 141 -10.34 9.78 15.48
N LYS A 142 -9.57 10.44 16.35
CA LYS A 142 -9.99 10.67 17.75
C LYS A 142 -11.24 11.54 17.86
N GLU A 143 -11.51 12.36 16.85
CA GLU A 143 -12.70 13.20 16.73
C GLU A 143 -13.91 12.45 16.14
N MET A 144 -13.77 11.14 15.88
CA MET A 144 -14.80 10.28 15.28
C MET A 144 -15.06 10.52 13.79
N ASP A 145 -14.14 11.19 13.08
CA ASP A 145 -14.23 11.34 11.64
C ASP A 145 -13.72 10.08 10.92
N ILE A 146 -14.38 9.71 9.83
CA ILE A 146 -13.89 8.66 8.92
C ILE A 146 -12.63 9.19 8.24
N THR A 147 -11.58 8.36 8.24
CA THR A 147 -10.32 8.67 7.58
C THR A 147 -9.95 7.58 6.59
N THR A 148 -9.19 7.94 5.56
CA THR A 148 -8.60 6.97 4.64
C THR A 148 -7.08 6.96 4.70
N LEU A 149 -6.49 5.78 4.51
CA LEU A 149 -5.07 5.52 4.65
C LEU A 149 -4.24 5.86 3.40
N GLY A 150 -4.90 6.34 2.34
CA GLY A 150 -4.28 6.62 1.05
C GLY A 150 -4.03 5.36 0.21
N ARG A 151 -3.21 5.49 -0.84
CA ARG A 151 -2.89 4.40 -1.76
C ARG A 151 -2.32 3.19 -1.00
N GLY A 152 -2.71 1.99 -1.42
CA GLY A 152 -2.35 0.75 -0.73
C GLY A 152 -2.94 0.61 0.68
N GLY A 153 -3.92 1.42 1.04
CA GLY A 153 -4.52 1.41 2.38
C GLY A 153 -5.08 0.05 2.77
N SER A 154 -5.71 -0.70 1.85
CA SER A 154 -6.21 -2.05 2.17
C SER A 154 -5.11 -3.06 2.47
N ASP A 155 -3.95 -2.98 1.79
CA ASP A 155 -2.80 -3.83 2.11
C ASP A 155 -2.26 -3.48 3.50
N THR A 156 -2.12 -2.18 3.77
CA THR A 156 -1.68 -1.66 5.08
C THR A 156 -2.63 -2.10 6.19
N THR A 157 -3.95 -2.00 5.99
CA THR A 157 -4.95 -2.49 6.94
C THR A 157 -4.76 -3.98 7.23
N ALA A 158 -4.58 -4.81 6.21
CA ALA A 158 -4.44 -6.25 6.38
C ALA A 158 -3.18 -6.63 7.18
N VAL A 159 -2.05 -6.00 6.89
CA VAL A 159 -0.80 -6.24 7.62
C VAL A 159 -0.90 -5.72 9.05
N ALA A 160 -1.46 -4.54 9.27
CA ALA A 160 -1.63 -3.96 10.61
C ALA A 160 -2.56 -4.82 11.49
N LEU A 161 -3.67 -5.31 10.93
CA LEU A 161 -4.54 -6.27 11.62
C LEU A 161 -3.83 -7.59 11.94
N ALA A 162 -3.00 -8.09 11.01
CA ALA A 162 -2.23 -9.30 11.24
C ALA A 162 -1.21 -9.13 12.38
N ALA A 163 -0.55 -7.97 12.46
CA ALA A 163 0.32 -7.61 13.56
C ALA A 163 -0.45 -7.53 14.89
N ALA A 164 -1.53 -6.75 14.93
CA ALA A 164 -2.33 -6.54 16.14
C ALA A 164 -2.94 -7.84 16.69
N LEU A 165 -3.43 -8.73 15.81
CA LEU A 165 -4.03 -10.01 16.18
C LEU A 165 -3.00 -11.13 16.39
N GLN A 166 -1.70 -10.85 16.21
CA GLN A 166 -0.61 -11.84 16.25
C GLN A 166 -0.89 -13.06 15.36
N ALA A 167 -1.36 -12.77 14.14
CA ALA A 167 -1.74 -13.76 13.15
C ALA A 167 -0.54 -14.59 12.70
N LYS A 168 -0.79 -15.82 12.26
CA LYS A 168 0.24 -16.72 11.76
C LYS A 168 0.87 -16.22 10.46
N LYS A 169 0.04 -15.62 9.60
CA LYS A 169 0.45 -14.99 8.34
C LYS A 169 -0.64 -14.06 7.82
N CYS A 170 -0.24 -13.12 6.98
CA CYS A 170 -1.12 -12.30 6.16
C CYS A 170 -0.97 -12.71 4.69
N GLN A 171 -2.06 -13.05 4.02
CA GLN A 171 -2.09 -13.40 2.61
C GLN A 171 -2.62 -12.20 1.82
N ILE A 172 -1.89 -11.77 0.80
CA ILE A 172 -2.32 -10.70 -0.10
C ILE A 172 -2.71 -11.33 -1.43
N PHE A 173 -4.02 -11.35 -1.72
CA PHE A 173 -4.56 -11.84 -2.97
C PHE A 173 -4.70 -10.72 -3.99
N THR A 174 -4.09 -10.94 -5.15
CA THR A 174 -4.07 -9.98 -6.27
C THR A 174 -4.21 -10.71 -7.62
N ASP A 175 -3.99 -10.01 -8.72
CA ASP A 175 -4.01 -10.53 -10.10
C ASP A 175 -2.77 -11.37 -10.45
N VAL A 176 -1.62 -11.13 -9.82
CA VAL A 176 -0.40 -11.93 -9.95
C VAL A 176 -0.29 -13.03 -8.88
N ASP A 177 0.39 -14.14 -9.20
CA ASP A 177 0.53 -15.30 -8.30
C ASP A 177 1.79 -15.29 -7.44
N GLY A 178 2.51 -14.16 -7.39
CA GLY A 178 3.70 -13.97 -6.58
C GLY A 178 4.55 -12.78 -7.05
N VAL A 179 5.72 -12.63 -6.43
CA VAL A 179 6.76 -11.70 -6.85
C VAL A 179 7.67 -12.41 -7.85
N TYR A 180 7.96 -11.75 -8.97
CA TYR A 180 8.80 -12.28 -10.04
C TYR A 180 10.17 -11.58 -10.07
N THR A 181 11.16 -12.22 -10.69
CA THR A 181 12.50 -11.62 -10.90
C THR A 181 12.49 -10.39 -11.80
N ALA A 182 11.45 -10.19 -12.60
CA ALA A 182 11.19 -9.00 -13.42
C ALA A 182 9.69 -8.98 -13.74
N ASP A 183 9.15 -7.90 -14.31
CA ASP A 183 7.77 -7.89 -14.78
C ASP A 183 7.58 -8.96 -15.89
N PRO A 184 6.78 -10.01 -15.67
CA PRO A 184 6.57 -11.07 -16.66
C PRO A 184 5.85 -10.59 -17.93
N ARG A 185 5.23 -9.40 -17.91
CA ARG A 185 4.62 -8.77 -19.08
C ARG A 185 5.66 -8.18 -20.03
N ILE A 186 6.85 -7.87 -19.51
CA ILE A 186 7.98 -7.30 -20.26
C ILE A 186 9.02 -8.39 -20.55
N VAL A 187 9.32 -9.23 -19.56
CA VAL A 187 10.35 -10.26 -19.64
C VAL A 187 9.71 -11.64 -19.53
N GLU A 188 9.49 -12.31 -20.67
CA GLU A 188 8.85 -13.63 -20.73
C GLU A 188 9.55 -14.71 -19.89
N LYS A 189 10.87 -14.59 -19.70
CA LYS A 189 11.69 -15.52 -18.91
C LYS A 189 11.72 -15.21 -17.40
N ALA A 190 10.94 -14.23 -16.95
CA ALA A 190 10.84 -13.89 -15.53
C ALA A 190 10.39 -15.11 -14.72
N ARG A 191 11.01 -15.34 -13.56
CA ARG A 191 10.72 -16.49 -12.71
C ARG A 191 10.07 -16.03 -11.42
N LYS A 192 9.06 -16.78 -10.95
CA LYS A 192 8.48 -16.54 -9.63
C LYS A 192 9.50 -16.84 -8.53
N ILE A 193 9.60 -15.93 -7.57
CA ILE A 193 10.47 -16.05 -6.40
C ILE A 193 9.67 -16.74 -5.29
N ASN A 194 10.12 -17.89 -4.78
CA ASN A 194 9.39 -18.62 -3.75
C ASN A 194 9.46 -17.93 -2.37
N LYS A 195 10.63 -17.39 -2.02
CA LYS A 195 10.88 -16.71 -0.75
C LYS A 195 11.80 -15.50 -0.94
N VAL A 196 11.41 -14.37 -0.36
CA VAL A 196 12.08 -13.08 -0.47
C VAL A 196 12.00 -12.34 0.87
N SER A 197 12.99 -11.51 1.18
CA SER A 197 13.05 -10.73 2.41
C SER A 197 12.17 -9.48 2.33
N TYR A 198 11.88 -8.87 3.47
CA TYR A 198 11.14 -7.61 3.53
C TYR A 198 11.87 -6.52 2.74
N ASP A 199 13.17 -6.34 2.99
CA ASP A 199 14.00 -5.33 2.33
C ASP A 199 14.04 -5.53 0.81
N GLU A 200 14.26 -6.77 0.33
CA GLU A 200 14.25 -7.07 -1.10
C GLU A 200 12.91 -6.69 -1.77
N VAL A 201 11.77 -6.92 -1.11
CA VAL A 201 10.47 -6.52 -1.66
C VAL A 201 10.24 -5.03 -1.55
N LEU A 202 10.68 -4.40 -0.45
CA LEU A 202 10.54 -2.97 -0.24
C LEU A 202 11.27 -2.20 -1.34
N GLU A 203 12.51 -2.59 -1.66
CA GLU A 203 13.30 -2.02 -2.75
C GLU A 203 12.62 -2.23 -4.12
N LEU A 204 12.18 -3.46 -4.41
CA LEU A 204 11.48 -3.73 -5.68
C LEU A 204 10.19 -2.91 -5.80
N ALA A 205 9.41 -2.79 -4.72
CA ALA A 205 8.15 -2.06 -4.70
C ALA A 205 8.35 -0.54 -4.82
N ALA A 206 9.38 0.00 -4.15
CA ALA A 206 9.77 1.41 -4.25
C ALA A 206 10.18 1.76 -5.68
N LEU A 207 10.88 0.85 -6.37
CA LEU A 207 11.37 1.04 -7.74
C LEU A 207 10.40 0.55 -8.82
N GLY A 208 9.09 0.55 -8.54
CA GLY A 208 8.04 0.36 -9.56
C GLY A 208 7.39 -1.02 -9.63
N ALA A 209 7.78 -2.01 -8.82
CA ALA A 209 7.08 -3.30 -8.80
C ALA A 209 5.70 -3.17 -8.14
N LYS A 210 4.64 -3.18 -8.97
CA LYS A 210 3.24 -2.95 -8.56
C LYS A 210 2.55 -4.11 -7.83
N VAL A 211 3.30 -4.97 -7.14
CA VAL A 211 2.75 -6.19 -6.52
C VAL A 211 2.22 -5.94 -5.11
N LEU A 212 2.92 -5.12 -4.33
CA LEU A 212 2.56 -4.76 -2.96
C LEU A 212 2.87 -3.28 -2.72
N HIS A 213 2.05 -2.64 -1.89
CA HIS A 213 2.35 -1.28 -1.47
C HIS A 213 3.54 -1.24 -0.48
N PRO A 214 4.57 -0.38 -0.68
CA PRO A 214 5.77 -0.31 0.16
C PRO A 214 5.45 -0.22 1.66
N ARG A 215 4.51 0.66 2.02
CA ARG A 215 4.03 0.84 3.40
C ARG A 215 3.57 -0.46 4.07
N ALA A 216 2.91 -1.36 3.34
CA ALA A 216 2.45 -2.62 3.89
C ALA A 216 3.62 -3.58 4.16
N VAL A 217 4.65 -3.56 3.30
CA VAL A 217 5.88 -4.35 3.46
C VAL A 217 6.68 -3.85 4.65
N GLU A 218 6.80 -2.53 4.82
CA GLU A 218 7.47 -1.90 5.95
C GLU A 218 6.81 -2.28 7.28
N VAL A 219 5.48 -2.14 7.39
CA VAL A 219 4.73 -2.57 8.59
C VAL A 219 4.93 -4.07 8.84
N ALA A 220 5.00 -4.88 7.78
CA ALA A 220 5.22 -6.32 7.94
C ALA A 220 6.61 -6.64 8.49
N GLY A 221 7.65 -5.95 8.01
CA GLY A 221 9.01 -6.07 8.52
C GLY A 221 9.12 -5.63 9.98
N ASN A 222 8.63 -4.43 10.29
CA ASN A 222 8.70 -3.85 11.64
C ASN A 222 8.00 -4.72 12.71
N HIS A 223 6.97 -5.47 12.32
CA HIS A 223 6.20 -6.34 13.22
C HIS A 223 6.42 -7.83 12.99
N ASN A 224 7.38 -8.23 12.16
CA ASN A 224 7.67 -9.63 11.79
C ASN A 224 6.43 -10.41 11.32
N VAL A 225 5.54 -9.75 10.58
CA VAL A 225 4.36 -10.39 9.98
C VAL A 225 4.80 -11.14 8.73
N ARG A 226 4.64 -12.46 8.73
CA ARG A 226 4.89 -13.27 7.53
C ARG A 226 3.83 -12.97 6.46
N LEU A 227 4.25 -12.45 5.30
CA LEU A 227 3.35 -12.23 4.17
C LEU A 227 3.39 -13.40 3.17
N GLU A 228 2.31 -13.54 2.43
CA GLU A 228 2.20 -14.47 1.30
C GLU A 228 1.43 -13.80 0.15
N VAL A 229 2.11 -13.47 -0.94
CA VAL A 229 1.47 -12.90 -2.14
C VAL A 229 0.95 -14.03 -3.00
N ARG A 230 -0.35 -14.03 -3.29
CA ARG A 230 -1.04 -15.06 -4.06
C ARG A 230 -1.95 -14.45 -5.12
N SER A 231 -2.32 -15.25 -6.10
CA SER A 231 -3.37 -14.87 -7.06
C SER A 231 -4.74 -15.26 -6.52
N SER A 232 -5.74 -14.38 -6.67
CA SER A 232 -7.14 -14.75 -6.45
C SER A 232 -7.72 -15.62 -7.57
N PHE A 233 -6.98 -15.80 -8.66
CA PHE A 233 -7.46 -16.45 -9.90
C PHE A 233 -7.05 -17.92 -10.01
N ASN A 234 -6.18 -18.40 -9.12
CA ASN A 234 -5.72 -19.78 -9.07
C ASN A 234 -5.39 -20.20 -7.63
N ASP A 235 -5.03 -21.47 -7.44
CA ASP A 235 -4.65 -22.03 -6.13
C ASP A 235 -3.15 -22.27 -5.98
N ASN A 236 -2.34 -21.73 -6.89
CA ASN A 236 -0.89 -21.89 -6.85
C ASN A 236 -0.31 -21.36 -5.54
N GLU A 237 0.81 -21.97 -5.12
CA GLU A 237 1.60 -21.41 -4.04
C GLU A 237 2.13 -20.04 -4.41
N GLY A 238 2.08 -19.12 -3.44
CA GLY A 238 2.52 -17.75 -3.61
C GLY A 238 3.99 -17.54 -3.35
N THR A 239 4.39 -16.27 -3.32
CA THR A 239 5.69 -15.85 -2.78
C THR A 239 5.56 -15.58 -1.29
N ILE A 240 6.43 -16.19 -0.49
CA ILE A 240 6.53 -15.90 0.94
C ILE A 240 7.48 -14.72 1.16
N ILE A 241 7.02 -13.70 1.87
CA ILE A 241 7.84 -12.56 2.29
C ILE A 241 8.02 -12.64 3.80
N GLY A 242 9.27 -12.65 4.24
CA GLY A 242 9.62 -12.86 5.63
C GLY A 242 11.12 -12.88 5.84
N GLU A 243 11.57 -13.11 7.08
CA GLU A 243 12.99 -13.36 7.33
C GLU A 243 13.50 -14.54 6.50
N VAL A 244 14.64 -14.33 5.85
CA VAL A 244 15.22 -15.31 4.93
C VAL A 244 16.60 -15.73 5.43
N ASP A 245 16.66 -16.94 5.98
CA ASP A 245 17.92 -17.57 6.35
C ASP A 245 18.54 -18.21 5.10
N ARG A 246 19.61 -17.62 4.56
CA ARG A 246 20.30 -18.13 3.36
C ARG A 246 21.81 -18.13 3.55
N MET A 247 22.43 -19.30 3.38
CA MET A 247 23.89 -19.48 3.40
C MET A 247 24.58 -18.92 2.13
N GLU A 248 23.93 -18.95 0.97
CA GLU A 248 24.47 -18.42 -0.29
C GLU A 248 23.80 -17.10 -0.71
N LYS A 249 24.62 -16.08 -0.99
CA LYS A 249 24.19 -14.77 -1.46
C LYS A 249 24.05 -14.78 -2.98
N VAL A 250 22.81 -14.89 -3.48
CA VAL A 250 22.51 -14.43 -4.85
C VAL A 250 22.58 -12.91 -4.82
N LEU A 251 23.46 -12.31 -5.63
CA LEU A 251 23.72 -10.85 -5.58
C LEU A 251 22.54 -10.01 -6.07
N ILE A 252 21.82 -10.46 -7.09
CA ILE A 252 20.68 -9.75 -7.71
C ILE A 252 19.50 -10.70 -7.78
N ARG A 253 18.37 -10.28 -7.20
CA ARG A 253 17.16 -11.12 -7.03
C ARG A 253 16.02 -10.72 -7.92
N GLY A 254 15.96 -9.45 -8.29
CA GLY A 254 14.97 -8.94 -9.22
C GLY A 254 15.43 -7.64 -9.85
N ILE A 255 14.73 -7.28 -10.92
CA ILE A 255 14.87 -6.02 -11.64
C ILE A 255 13.47 -5.41 -11.71
N SER A 256 13.33 -4.18 -11.27
CA SER A 256 12.12 -3.37 -11.44
C SER A 256 12.41 -2.19 -12.35
N LEU A 257 11.36 -1.65 -12.95
CA LEU A 257 11.41 -0.51 -13.85
C LEU A 257 10.31 0.46 -13.43
N ASP A 258 10.68 1.72 -13.23
CA ASP A 258 9.74 2.82 -13.11
C ASP A 258 9.90 3.77 -14.29
N GLU A 259 8.83 3.90 -15.06
CA GLU A 259 8.74 4.80 -16.22
C GLU A 259 8.10 6.15 -15.83
N ASN A 260 7.52 6.26 -14.63
CA ASN A 260 6.83 7.46 -14.16
C ASN A 260 7.75 8.43 -13.42
N ILE A 261 8.97 8.59 -13.91
CA ILE A 261 10.01 9.40 -13.26
C ILE A 261 10.46 10.54 -14.18
N ALA A 262 10.58 11.73 -13.61
CA ALA A 262 11.28 12.85 -14.21
C ALA A 262 12.59 13.12 -13.47
N LYS A 263 13.66 13.39 -14.22
CA LYS A 263 14.96 13.79 -13.67
C LYS A 263 15.10 15.31 -13.77
N ILE A 264 15.42 15.95 -12.65
CA ILE A 264 15.71 17.39 -12.56
C ILE A 264 17.14 17.54 -12.07
N SER A 265 17.92 18.41 -12.72
CA SER A 265 19.29 18.74 -12.35
C SER A 265 19.44 20.24 -12.17
N VAL A 266 19.91 20.66 -11.01
CA VAL A 266 20.33 22.03 -10.72
C VAL A 266 21.85 22.07 -10.80
N MET A 267 22.36 22.76 -11.80
CA MET A 267 23.79 22.78 -12.14
C MET A 267 24.50 23.99 -11.53
N GLU A 268 25.76 23.78 -11.16
CA GLU A 268 26.64 24.82 -10.60
C GLU A 268 26.10 25.48 -9.32
N VAL A 269 25.48 24.71 -8.43
CA VAL A 269 25.10 25.20 -7.10
C VAL A 269 26.35 25.45 -6.24
N PRO A 270 26.35 26.45 -5.34
CA PRO A 270 27.46 26.65 -4.41
C PRO A 270 27.69 25.42 -3.52
N ASP A 271 28.94 24.97 -3.38
CA ASP A 271 29.28 23.87 -2.47
C ASP A 271 29.48 24.39 -1.04
N LYS A 272 28.36 24.72 -0.38
CA LYS A 272 28.33 25.20 1.00
C LYS A 272 27.31 24.42 1.81
N PRO A 273 27.57 24.18 3.11
CA PRO A 273 26.58 23.56 3.99
C PRO A 273 25.25 24.31 3.94
N GLY A 274 24.15 23.56 3.80
CA GLY A 274 22.78 24.10 3.78
C GLY A 274 22.14 24.25 2.40
N ILE A 275 22.91 24.17 1.31
CA ILE A 275 22.38 24.33 -0.06
C ILE A 275 21.39 23.21 -0.42
N ALA A 276 21.78 21.95 -0.23
CA ALA A 276 20.88 20.82 -0.42
C ALA A 276 19.67 20.88 0.53
N PHE A 277 19.89 21.24 1.81
CA PHE A 277 18.81 21.39 2.78
C PHE A 277 17.77 22.43 2.35
N HIS A 278 18.22 23.57 1.81
CA HIS A 278 17.32 24.63 1.32
C HIS A 278 16.46 24.14 0.16
N LEU A 279 17.07 23.51 -0.85
CA LEU A 279 16.34 22.93 -1.98
C LEU A 279 15.29 21.91 -1.54
N PHE A 280 15.70 20.90 -0.77
CA PHE A 280 14.78 19.82 -0.37
C PHE A 280 13.74 20.29 0.65
N SER A 281 14.02 21.33 1.44
CA SER A 281 13.02 21.97 2.30
C SER A 281 11.94 22.70 1.50
N LEU A 282 12.29 23.33 0.38
CA LEU A 282 11.32 23.98 -0.50
C LEU A 282 10.42 22.96 -1.20
N LEU A 283 11.00 21.86 -1.69
CA LEU A 283 10.25 20.75 -2.30
C LEU A 283 9.30 20.10 -1.27
N ALA A 284 9.80 19.79 -0.06
CA ALA A 284 9.00 19.17 1.00
C ALA A 284 7.86 20.07 1.49
N LYS A 285 8.06 21.40 1.59
CA LYS A 285 6.99 22.36 1.95
C LYS A 285 5.85 22.38 0.94
N SER A 286 6.12 21.97 -0.29
CA SER A 286 5.14 21.87 -1.38
C SER A 286 4.59 20.44 -1.55
N ASP A 287 4.85 19.54 -0.60
CA ASP A 287 4.43 18.12 -0.64
C ASP A 287 4.94 17.36 -1.87
N ILE A 288 6.09 17.76 -2.44
CA ILE A 288 6.73 17.08 -3.59
C ILE A 288 7.57 15.91 -3.09
N HIS A 289 7.37 14.74 -3.68
CA HIS A 289 8.07 13.52 -3.30
C HIS A 289 9.31 13.31 -4.17
N VAL A 290 10.49 13.43 -3.53
CA VAL A 290 11.78 13.14 -4.16
C VAL A 290 12.16 11.68 -3.93
N ASP A 291 12.62 11.02 -4.99
CA ASP A 291 13.06 9.61 -4.98
C ASP A 291 14.60 9.50 -4.91
N MET A 292 15.30 9.56 -6.04
CA MET A 292 16.76 9.52 -6.07
C MET A 292 17.34 10.91 -5.87
N ILE A 293 18.41 11.00 -5.08
CA ILE A 293 19.23 12.20 -4.93
C ILE A 293 20.67 11.82 -5.29
N VAL A 294 21.22 12.50 -6.29
CA VAL A 294 22.59 12.34 -6.76
C VAL A 294 23.27 13.69 -6.70
N GLN A 295 24.29 13.80 -5.86
CA GLN A 295 25.17 14.96 -5.81
C GLN A 295 26.57 14.52 -6.22
N ASN A 296 27.13 15.19 -7.22
CA ASN A 296 28.44 14.81 -7.76
C ASN A 296 29.58 15.33 -6.87
N VAL A 297 30.82 15.00 -7.24
CA VAL A 297 32.00 15.49 -6.52
C VAL A 297 32.25 16.97 -6.86
N ASN A 298 32.58 17.79 -5.85
CA ASN A 298 32.86 19.23 -5.97
C ASN A 298 33.89 19.51 -7.08
N ARG A 299 33.62 20.55 -7.86
CA ARG A 299 34.61 21.21 -8.72
C ARG A 299 34.63 22.69 -8.34
N ASN A 300 35.77 23.25 -7.96
CA ASN A 300 35.93 24.70 -7.76
C ASN A 300 34.88 25.39 -6.85
N ASN A 301 34.45 24.74 -5.74
CA ASN A 301 33.41 25.23 -4.82
C ASN A 301 31.99 25.31 -5.43
N ILE A 302 31.76 24.63 -6.55
CA ILE A 302 30.42 24.40 -7.11
C ILE A 302 30.16 22.90 -7.24
N ASN A 303 28.88 22.55 -7.31
CA ASN A 303 28.43 21.18 -7.44
C ASN A 303 27.12 21.12 -8.26
N ASP A 304 26.74 19.91 -8.67
CA ASP A 304 25.46 19.67 -9.33
C ASP A 304 24.61 18.80 -8.40
N ILE A 305 23.33 19.17 -8.25
CA ILE A 305 22.35 18.37 -7.54
C ILE A 305 21.33 17.88 -8.55
N THR A 306 21.31 16.56 -8.75
CA THR A 306 20.32 15.87 -9.56
C THR A 306 19.38 15.11 -8.65
N PHE A 307 18.09 15.18 -8.93
CA PHE A 307 17.09 14.41 -8.22
C PHE A 307 15.97 13.94 -9.14
N THR A 308 15.20 12.95 -8.70
CA THR A 308 14.03 12.47 -9.41
C THR A 308 12.73 12.74 -8.67
N VAL A 309 11.68 13.01 -9.42
CA VAL A 309 10.29 13.20 -8.95
C VAL A 309 9.33 12.44 -9.87
N ALA A 310 8.07 12.29 -9.46
CA ALA A 310 7.05 11.73 -10.34
C ALA A 310 6.75 12.66 -11.53
N LEU A 311 6.36 12.11 -12.69
CA LEU A 311 6.10 12.92 -13.90
C LEU A 311 5.00 13.97 -13.72
N ASP A 312 3.99 13.69 -12.89
CA ASP A 312 2.89 14.59 -12.57
C ASP A 312 3.31 15.74 -11.64
N GLU A 313 4.40 15.57 -10.88
CA GLU A 313 4.99 16.61 -10.03
C GLU A 313 6.06 17.45 -10.75
N LEU A 314 6.46 17.06 -11.98
CA LEU A 314 7.56 17.67 -12.73
C LEU A 314 7.44 19.19 -12.84
N GLN A 315 6.28 19.69 -13.26
CA GLN A 315 6.10 21.13 -13.50
C GLN A 315 6.32 21.93 -12.20
N SER A 316 5.66 21.54 -11.12
CA SER A 316 5.79 22.19 -9.82
C SER A 316 7.21 22.08 -9.26
N ALA A 317 7.86 20.92 -9.42
CA ALA A 317 9.24 20.70 -8.99
C ALA A 317 10.23 21.58 -9.76
N VAL A 318 10.05 21.75 -11.07
CA VAL A 318 10.88 22.64 -11.90
C VAL A 318 10.71 24.09 -11.49
N GLU A 319 9.47 24.57 -11.27
CA GLU A 319 9.22 25.94 -10.83
C GLU A 319 9.90 26.25 -9.48
N ILE A 320 9.90 25.30 -8.55
CA ILE A 320 10.59 25.43 -7.26
C ILE A 320 12.11 25.41 -7.46
N ALA A 321 12.62 24.48 -8.26
CA ALA A 321 14.05 24.36 -8.54
C ALA A 321 14.60 25.61 -9.23
N GLN A 322 13.83 26.24 -10.12
CA GLN A 322 14.20 27.49 -10.79
C GLN A 322 14.29 28.66 -9.81
N LYS A 323 13.28 28.82 -8.94
CA LYS A 323 13.31 29.84 -7.87
C LYS A 323 14.51 29.65 -6.95
N PHE A 324 14.76 28.40 -6.53
CA PHE A 324 15.94 28.05 -5.75
C PHE A 324 17.24 28.43 -6.48
N ALA A 325 17.36 28.09 -7.76
CA ALA A 325 18.54 28.38 -8.57
C ALA A 325 18.84 29.89 -8.63
N GLU A 326 17.81 30.72 -8.82
CA GLU A 326 17.93 32.18 -8.79
C GLU A 326 18.39 32.70 -7.42
N GLU A 327 17.87 32.14 -6.32
CA GLU A 327 18.24 32.53 -4.96
C GLU A 327 19.70 32.21 -4.60
N VAL A 328 20.21 31.07 -5.05
CA VAL A 328 21.57 30.60 -4.70
C VAL A 328 22.62 30.94 -5.76
N GLY A 329 22.20 31.50 -6.90
CA GLY A 329 23.09 31.83 -8.02
C GLY A 329 23.58 30.60 -8.80
N ALA A 330 22.75 29.58 -8.93
CA ALA A 330 23.04 28.41 -9.77
C ALA A 330 22.85 28.76 -11.26
N GLU A 331 23.59 28.10 -12.15
CA GLU A 331 23.62 28.47 -13.57
C GLU A 331 22.35 28.05 -14.30
N LYS A 332 21.85 26.84 -14.03
CA LYS A 332 20.79 26.23 -14.84
C LYS A 332 20.03 25.13 -14.11
N VAL A 333 18.74 25.03 -14.45
CA VAL A 333 17.88 23.88 -14.13
C VAL A 333 17.53 23.16 -15.44
N SER A 334 17.69 21.84 -15.47
CA SER A 334 17.34 20.98 -16.63
C SER A 334 16.64 19.70 -16.23
#